data_AF-A0A2V2SZX9-F1
#
_entry.id   AF-A0A2V2SZX9-F1
#
_cell.length_a   1.000
_cell.length_b   1.000
_cell.length_c   1.000
_cell.angle_alpha   90.00
_cell.angle_beta   90.00
_cell.angle_gamma   90.00
#
_symmetry.space_group_name_H-M   'P 1'
#
loop_
_entity.id
_entity.type
_entity.pdbx_description
1 polymer ?
#
loop_
_entity_poly.entity_id
_entity_poly.type
_entity_poly.pdbx_seq_one_letter_code
_entity_poly.pdbx_strand_id
1 'polypeptide(L)'
;MLIDGFPGPKGEAVSAGKVRKFCSTAELLGWWLQPENRHDGQRLYVHDMARSDWNHPDDRHLIDATGAYYVVGIRRPGAMGATLASFASQADAERLAKAEGGRVLRFAEIDQAVLQGVSGDHAHQAH
;
A
#
# COMPACT_ATOMS: atom_id res chain seq x y z
N MET A 1 -6.54 -13.53 14.74
CA MET A 1 -5.50 -13.02 13.81
C MET A 1 -5.51 -11.50 13.95
N LEU A 2 -4.54 -10.93 14.66
CA LEU A 2 -4.47 -9.49 14.96
C LEU A 2 -4.01 -8.72 13.72
N ILE A 3 -4.96 -8.19 12.94
CA ILE A 3 -4.67 -7.22 11.85
C ILE A 3 -4.83 -5.77 12.38
N ASP A 4 -5.34 -5.59 13.60
CA ASP A 4 -5.68 -4.30 14.23
C ASP A 4 -4.49 -3.48 14.77
N GLY A 5 -3.26 -3.97 14.70
CA GLY A 5 -2.14 -3.40 15.47
C GLY A 5 -1.18 -2.47 14.73
N PHE A 6 -1.32 -2.31 13.41
CA PHE A 6 -0.25 -1.73 12.59
C PHE A 6 -0.71 -0.47 11.84
N PRO A 7 0.02 0.66 11.93
CA PRO A 7 -0.32 1.88 11.22
C PRO A 7 -0.14 1.74 9.70
N GLY A 8 -0.77 2.65 8.95
CA GLY A 8 -0.66 2.76 7.49
C GLY A 8 -1.67 1.92 6.70
N PRO A 9 -1.80 2.19 5.39
CA PRO A 9 -2.83 1.58 4.56
C PRO A 9 -2.69 0.06 4.46
N LYS A 10 -3.82 -0.63 4.55
CA LYS A 10 -3.94 -2.05 4.26
C LYS A 10 -4.30 -2.28 2.80
N GLY A 11 -4.15 -3.53 2.38
CA GLY A 11 -4.54 -3.97 1.05
C GLY A 11 -5.42 -5.21 1.12
N GLU A 12 -6.30 -5.38 0.15
CA GLU A 12 -6.98 -6.64 -0.06
C GLU A 12 -7.11 -6.99 -1.54
N ALA A 13 -6.98 -8.28 -1.84
CA ALA A 13 -7.22 -8.85 -3.15
C ALA A 13 -8.48 -9.70 -3.09
N VAL A 14 -9.41 -9.44 -4.01
CA VAL A 14 -10.68 -10.16 -4.13
C VAL A 14 -10.67 -10.96 -5.42
N SER A 15 -10.86 -12.28 -5.33
CA SER A 15 -10.93 -13.17 -6.49
C SER A 15 -11.93 -14.29 -6.25
N ALA A 16 -12.89 -14.47 -7.18
CA ALA A 16 -13.84 -15.59 -7.19
C ALA A 16 -14.44 -15.97 -5.82
N GLY A 17 -14.88 -14.98 -5.04
CA GLY A 17 -15.48 -15.19 -3.72
C GLY A 17 -14.49 -15.36 -2.55
N LYS A 18 -13.18 -15.21 -2.78
CA LYS A 18 -12.14 -15.19 -1.74
C LYS A 18 -11.60 -13.78 -1.58
N VAL A 19 -11.47 -13.34 -0.33
CA VAL A 19 -10.80 -12.08 0.05
C VAL A 19 -9.49 -12.44 0.75
N ARG A 20 -8.39 -11.91 0.23
CA ARG A 20 -7.06 -12.01 0.84
C ARG A 20 -6.67 -10.64 1.36
N LYS A 21 -6.51 -10.51 2.68
CA LYS A 21 -6.09 -9.26 3.32
C LYS A 21 -4.57 -9.23 3.51
N PHE A 22 -4.00 -8.03 3.42
CA PHE A 22 -2.57 -7.74 3.54
C PHE A 22 -2.35 -6.63 4.57
N CYS A 23 -1.29 -6.76 5.37
CA CYS A 23 -0.96 -5.81 6.44
C CYS A 23 -0.43 -4.46 5.92
N SER A 24 -0.07 -4.39 4.64
CA SER A 24 0.35 -3.18 3.96
C SER A 24 0.01 -3.21 2.46
N THR A 25 -0.13 -2.02 1.87
CA THR A 25 -0.22 -1.84 0.41
C THR A 25 0.98 -2.41 -0.33
N ALA A 26 2.19 -2.30 0.24
CA ALA A 26 3.41 -2.83 -0.37
C ALA A 26 3.37 -4.36 -0.49
N GLU A 27 2.88 -5.07 0.52
CA GLU A 27 2.71 -6.53 0.47
C GLU A 27 1.65 -6.95 -0.57
N LEU A 28 0.51 -6.25 -0.65
CA LEU A 28 -0.51 -6.49 -1.67
C LEU A 28 0.09 -6.42 -3.08
N LEU A 29 0.81 -5.33 -3.36
CA LEU A 29 1.40 -5.10 -4.68
C LEU A 29 2.55 -6.07 -4.96
N GLY A 30 3.38 -6.39 -3.95
CA GLY A 30 4.46 -7.37 -4.09
C GLY A 30 3.93 -8.76 -4.41
N TRP A 31 2.84 -9.17 -3.77
CA TRP A 31 2.14 -10.40 -4.10
C TRP A 31 1.52 -10.34 -5.51
N TRP A 32 0.88 -9.23 -5.89
CA TRP A 32 0.29 -9.06 -7.22
C TRP A 32 1.33 -9.10 -8.35
N LEU A 33 2.55 -8.58 -8.13
CA LEU A 33 3.60 -8.55 -9.15
C LEU A 33 4.12 -9.96 -9.52
N GLN A 34 3.88 -10.97 -8.70
CA GLN A 34 4.25 -12.36 -9.00
C GLN A 34 3.38 -12.89 -10.15
N PRO A 35 3.99 -13.45 -11.23
CA PRO A 35 3.25 -13.92 -12.41
C PRO A 35 2.11 -14.89 -12.07
N GLU A 36 2.29 -15.71 -11.03
CA GLU A 36 1.34 -16.71 -10.55
C GLU A 36 0.09 -16.09 -9.90
N ASN A 37 0.15 -14.81 -9.52
CA ASN A 37 -0.97 -14.09 -8.93
C ASN A 37 -1.66 -13.14 -9.92
N ARG A 38 -1.07 -12.89 -11.11
CA ARG A 38 -1.63 -12.02 -12.16
C ARG A 38 -2.71 -12.69 -13.00
N HIS A 39 -3.43 -13.67 -12.45
CA HIS A 39 -4.49 -14.37 -13.17
C HIS A 39 -5.78 -13.54 -13.26
N ASP A 40 -6.50 -13.71 -14.37
CA ASP A 40 -7.69 -12.95 -14.74
C ASP A 40 -8.78 -13.02 -13.66
N GLY A 41 -9.18 -11.84 -13.18
CA GLY A 41 -10.33 -11.66 -12.29
C GLY A 41 -10.02 -11.18 -10.87
N GLN A 42 -8.75 -10.93 -10.53
CA GLN A 42 -8.45 -10.30 -9.25
C GLN A 42 -8.75 -8.81 -9.25
N ARG A 43 -9.45 -8.35 -8.23
CA ARG A 43 -9.67 -6.93 -7.94
C ARG A 43 -8.87 -6.56 -6.71
N LEU A 44 -8.04 -5.53 -6.84
CA LEU A 44 -7.16 -5.06 -5.79
C LEU A 44 -7.77 -3.82 -5.17
N TYR A 45 -7.82 -3.78 -3.84
CA TYR A 45 -8.29 -2.63 -3.09
C TYR A 45 -7.27 -2.21 -2.04
N VAL A 46 -7.20 -0.90 -1.81
CA VAL A 46 -6.29 -0.27 -0.86
C VAL A 46 -7.03 0.80 -0.09
N HIS A 47 -6.64 1.08 1.15
CA HIS A 47 -7.26 2.17 1.91
C HIS A 47 -6.85 3.53 1.36
N ASP A 48 -7.82 4.43 1.23
CA ASP A 48 -7.58 5.83 0.94
C ASP A 48 -7.15 6.56 2.22
N MET A 49 -5.87 6.91 2.30
CA MET A 49 -5.28 7.57 3.46
C MET A 49 -5.61 9.07 3.55
N ALA A 50 -6.32 9.64 2.57
CA ALA A 50 -6.92 10.96 2.74
C ALA A 50 -8.17 10.93 3.63
N ARG A 51 -8.81 9.75 3.74
CA ARG A 51 -10.11 9.57 4.41
C ARG A 51 -10.05 8.59 5.57
N SER A 52 -9.01 7.75 5.61
CA SER A 52 -8.78 6.76 6.64
C SER A 52 -7.82 7.30 7.71
N ASP A 53 -8.08 6.97 8.97
CA ASP A 53 -7.12 7.26 10.04
C ASP A 53 -5.84 6.46 9.82
N TRP A 54 -4.68 7.09 10.07
CA TRP A 54 -3.38 6.45 9.84
C TRP A 54 -3.10 5.31 10.81
N ASN A 55 -3.57 5.41 12.04
CA ASN A 55 -3.39 4.39 13.07
C ASN A 55 -4.53 3.37 13.06
N HIS A 56 -5.73 3.78 12.61
CA HIS A 56 -6.92 2.93 12.51
C HIS A 56 -7.54 3.03 11.10
N PRO A 57 -6.92 2.43 10.06
CA PRO A 57 -7.47 2.47 8.71
C PRO A 57 -8.86 1.80 8.67
N ASP A 58 -9.85 2.49 8.09
CA ASP A 58 -11.24 2.02 8.06
C ASP A 58 -11.54 1.32 6.71
N ASP A 59 -11.99 0.06 6.77
CA ASP A 59 -12.35 -0.78 5.61
C ASP A 59 -13.48 -0.13 4.76
N ARG A 60 -14.20 0.86 5.27
CA ARG A 60 -15.21 1.64 4.52
C ARG A 60 -14.61 2.54 3.44
N HIS A 61 -13.30 2.77 3.45
CA HIS A 61 -12.60 3.68 2.54
C HIS A 61 -11.62 2.95 1.63
N LEU A 62 -12.02 1.77 1.17
CA LEU A 62 -11.31 1.01 0.15
C LEU A 62 -11.57 1.60 -1.25
N ILE A 63 -10.49 1.78 -2.00
CA ILE A 63 -10.49 2.27 -3.38
C ILE A 63 -9.80 1.26 -4.29
N ASP A 64 -10.10 1.33 -5.59
CA ASP A 64 -9.44 0.50 -6.58
C ASP A 64 -7.92 0.80 -6.63
N ALA A 65 -7.11 -0.22 -6.39
CA ALA A 65 -5.66 -0.06 -6.31
C ALA A 65 -5.04 0.29 -7.67
N THR A 66 -5.63 -0.14 -8.78
CA THR A 66 -5.09 0.11 -10.12
C THR A 66 -5.27 1.57 -10.55
N GLY A 67 -6.33 2.23 -10.06
CA GLY A 67 -6.58 3.66 -10.27
C GLY A 67 -5.93 4.60 -9.27
N ALA A 68 -5.42 4.08 -8.16
CA ALA A 68 -4.90 4.86 -7.04
C ALA A 68 -3.54 5.54 -7.32
N TYR A 69 -3.21 6.49 -6.45
CA TYR A 69 -1.92 7.17 -6.39
C TYR A 69 -1.19 6.75 -5.12
N TYR A 70 0.11 6.55 -5.22
CA TYR A 70 0.93 6.01 -4.16
C TYR A 70 2.07 6.96 -3.81
N VAL A 71 2.35 7.13 -2.52
CA VAL A 71 3.48 7.93 -2.04
C VAL A 71 4.50 7.04 -1.36
N VAL A 72 5.74 7.13 -1.85
CA VAL A 72 6.92 6.43 -1.29
C VAL A 72 7.89 7.42 -0.66
N GLY A 73 8.80 6.93 0.20
CA GLY A 73 9.85 7.74 0.80
C GLY A 73 9.35 8.73 1.87
N ILE A 74 8.20 8.45 2.46
CA ILE A 74 7.65 9.26 3.56
C ILE A 74 8.21 8.81 4.90
N ARG A 75 8.32 9.75 5.85
CA ARG A 75 8.85 9.48 7.20
C ARG A 75 7.84 8.84 8.16
N ARG A 76 6.59 8.69 7.74
CA ARG A 76 5.53 8.13 8.59
C ARG A 76 5.68 6.61 8.75
N PRO A 77 5.52 6.10 9.98
CA PRO A 77 5.58 4.67 10.24
C PRO A 77 4.41 3.95 9.58
N GLY A 78 4.73 2.87 8.90
CA GLY A 78 3.77 1.88 8.42
C GLY A 78 3.91 0.60 9.23
N ALA A 79 3.18 -0.45 8.83
CA ALA A 79 3.21 -1.75 9.50
C ALA A 79 4.61 -2.34 9.66
N MET A 80 5.55 -2.01 8.76
CA MET A 80 6.92 -2.53 8.74
C MET A 80 7.98 -1.44 8.47
N GLY A 81 7.78 -0.22 9.00
CA GLY A 81 8.78 0.86 8.96
C GLY A 81 8.74 1.74 7.70
N ALA A 82 8.59 1.16 6.52
CA ALA A 82 8.39 1.91 5.28
C ALA A 82 6.95 1.81 4.78
N THR A 83 6.40 2.96 4.37
CA THR A 83 4.99 3.05 4.00
C THR A 83 4.83 3.37 2.52
N LEU A 84 4.01 2.57 1.86
CA LEU A 84 3.45 2.89 0.56
C LEU A 84 2.04 3.47 0.77
N ALA A 85 1.94 4.79 0.87
CA ALA A 85 0.69 5.46 1.20
C ALA A 85 -0.22 5.56 -0.04
N SER A 86 -1.46 5.09 0.02
CA SER A 86 -2.41 5.07 -1.10
C SER A 86 -3.48 6.16 -0.99
N PHE A 87 -3.85 6.74 -2.13
CA PHE A 87 -4.79 7.85 -2.24
C PHE A 87 -5.69 7.72 -3.48
N ALA A 88 -6.94 8.16 -3.34
CA ALA A 88 -7.88 8.22 -4.46
C ALA A 88 -7.56 9.35 -5.45
N SER A 89 -6.96 10.44 -4.95
CA SER A 89 -6.68 11.66 -5.71
C SER A 89 -5.19 11.96 -5.73
N GLN A 90 -4.72 12.41 -6.91
CA GLN A 90 -3.35 12.89 -7.09
C GLN A 90 -3.02 14.05 -6.15
N ALA A 91 -3.96 14.99 -5.97
CA ALA A 91 -3.72 16.18 -5.15
C ALA A 91 -3.47 15.83 -3.68
N ASP A 92 -4.12 14.78 -3.17
CA ASP A 92 -3.91 14.29 -1.81
C ASP A 92 -2.55 13.60 -1.67
N ALA A 93 -2.18 12.78 -2.66
CA ALA A 93 -0.87 12.14 -2.72
C ALA A 93 0.27 13.18 -2.80
N GLU A 94 0.14 14.19 -3.67
CA GLU A 94 1.12 15.27 -3.82
C GLU A 94 1.25 16.10 -2.55
N ARG A 95 0.15 16.37 -1.84
CA ARG A 95 0.18 17.07 -0.56
C ARG A 95 1.01 16.31 0.47
N LEU A 96 0.81 14.99 0.59
CA LEU A 96 1.61 14.17 1.50
C LEU A 96 3.07 14.12 1.06
N ALA A 97 3.33 13.90 -0.23
CA ALA A 97 4.68 13.86 -0.79
C ALA A 97 5.44 15.15 -0.48
N LYS A 98 4.82 16.31 -0.69
CA LYS A 98 5.40 17.63 -0.39
C LYS A 98 5.63 17.85 1.10
N ALA A 99 4.74 17.36 1.96
CA ALA A 99 4.85 17.52 3.42
C ALA A 99 5.95 16.62 4.02
N GLU A 100 6.10 15.40 3.51
CA GLU A 100 6.96 14.37 4.10
C GLU A 100 8.27 14.15 3.32
N GLY A 101 8.44 14.79 2.16
CA GLY A 101 9.61 14.64 1.29
C GLY A 101 9.58 13.41 0.38
N GLY A 102 8.40 12.82 0.16
CA GLY A 102 8.20 11.62 -0.64
C GLY A 102 8.00 11.90 -2.14
N ARG A 103 7.72 10.84 -2.90
CA ARG A 103 7.39 10.90 -4.34
C ARG A 103 6.08 10.20 -4.63
N VAL A 104 5.26 10.80 -5.49
CA VAL A 104 4.02 10.20 -6.00
C VAL A 104 4.31 9.27 -7.17
N LEU A 105 3.70 8.10 -7.18
CA LEU A 105 3.76 7.07 -8.21
C LEU A 105 2.35 6.58 -8.54
N ARG A 106 2.12 6.17 -9.79
CA ARG A 106 0.93 5.43 -10.22
C ARG A 106 1.14 3.94 -10.03
N PHE A 107 0.04 3.18 -9.99
CA PHE A 107 0.08 1.72 -9.93
C PHE A 107 1.02 1.09 -10.96
N ALA A 108 0.98 1.57 -12.21
CA ALA A 108 1.80 1.07 -13.30
C ALA A 108 3.31 1.36 -13.15
N GLU A 109 3.67 2.32 -12.30
CA GLU A 109 5.06 2.70 -12.02
C GLU A 109 5.64 1.91 -10.84
N ILE A 110 4.82 1.11 -10.15
CA ILE A 110 5.25 0.30 -9.01
C ILE A 110 5.71 -1.06 -9.52
N ASP A 111 7.03 -1.26 -9.49
CA ASP A 111 7.67 -2.52 -9.79
C ASP A 111 8.33 -3.11 -8.53
N GLN A 112 8.98 -4.25 -8.72
CA GLN A 112 9.68 -4.91 -7.63
C GLN A 112 10.81 -4.05 -7.07
N ALA A 113 11.51 -3.24 -7.90
CA ALA A 113 12.58 -2.37 -7.42
C ALA A 113 12.05 -1.25 -6.51
N VAL A 114 10.91 -0.64 -6.85
CA VAL A 114 10.21 0.33 -6.00
C VAL A 114 9.85 -0.32 -4.67
N LEU A 115 9.25 -1.50 -4.70
CA LEU A 115 8.85 -2.21 -3.47
C LEU A 115 10.05 -2.66 -2.63
N GLN A 116 11.16 -3.08 -3.25
CA GLN A 116 12.40 -3.37 -2.54
C GLN A 116 13.01 -2.10 -1.94
N GLY A 117 12.85 -0.94 -2.57
CA GLY A 117 13.27 0.35 -1.99
C GLY A 117 12.42 0.79 -0.80
N VAL A 118 11.13 0.42 -0.79
CA VAL A 118 10.26 0.59 0.38
C VAL A 118 10.66 -0.41 1.46
N SER A 119 10.76 -1.71 1.17
CA SER A 119 11.15 -2.74 2.15
C SER A 119 12.62 -2.67 2.59
N GLY A 120 13.47 -1.97 1.83
CA GLY A 120 14.93 -1.95 1.94
C GLY A 120 15.49 -1.13 3.10
N ASP A 121 14.66 -0.30 3.74
CA ASP A 121 14.96 0.24 5.08
C ASP A 121 14.87 -0.84 6.20
N HIS A 122 14.73 -2.12 5.80
CA HIS A 122 14.76 -3.28 6.68
C HIS A 122 15.84 -4.31 6.28
N ALA A 123 16.99 -3.87 5.76
CA ALA A 123 18.18 -4.72 5.76
C ALA A 123 18.84 -4.68 7.16
N HIS A 124 18.80 -5.84 7.84
CA HIS A 124 19.39 -6.15 9.16
C HIS A 124 18.64 -5.69 10.42
N GLN A 125 17.74 -6.56 10.89
CA GLN A 125 17.74 -7.00 12.29
C GLN A 125 17.02 -8.37 12.41
N ALA A 126 17.57 -9.37 11.71
CA ALA A 126 17.46 -10.75 12.17
C ALA A 126 18.76 -11.06 12.91
N HIS A 127 18.58 -11.52 14.15
CA HIS A 127 19.53 -11.95 15.17
C HIS A 127 20.83 -12.60 14.68
#